data_AF-A0A4P5S3H8-F1
#
_entry.id   AF-A0A4P5S3H8-F1
#
_cell.length_a   1.000
_cell.length_b   1.000
_cell.length_c   1.000
_cell.angle_alpha   90.00
_cell.angle_beta   90.00
_cell.angle_gamma   90.00
#
_symmetry.space_group_name_H-M   'P 1'
#
loop_
_entity.id
_entity.type
_entity.pdbx_description
1 polymer ?
#
loop_
_entity_poly.entity_id
_entity_poly.type
_entity_poly.pdbx_seq_one_letter_code
_entity_poly.pdbx_strand_id
1 'polypeptide(L)'
;MADLVESVKQYAKQETLGPLKGAGRWLAFGTVAALLLGMAMLMAVLGVLRLSQDLGGAALDGSWSFVHYLIAGAFNLLLVYIALTRVGQTSLAKEI
;
A
#
# COMPACT_ATOMS: atom_id res chain seq x y z
N MET A 1 23.69 -38.90 -24.76
CA MET A 1 23.73 -38.54 -23.32
C MET A 1 23.72 -37.03 -23.11
N ALA A 2 24.45 -36.24 -23.90
CA ALA A 2 24.44 -34.76 -23.80
C ALA A 2 23.08 -34.11 -24.14
N ASP A 3 22.35 -34.63 -25.13
CA ASP A 3 21.04 -34.09 -25.55
C ASP A 3 19.95 -34.12 -24.47
N LEU A 4 19.97 -35.13 -23.59
CA LEU A 4 18.99 -35.25 -22.51
C LEU A 4 19.24 -34.21 -21.42
N VAL A 5 20.51 -33.92 -21.14
CA VAL A 5 20.92 -32.90 -20.16
C VAL A 5 20.57 -31.51 -20.68
N GLU A 6 20.79 -31.23 -21.96
CA GLU A 6 20.43 -29.97 -22.62
C GLU A 6 18.90 -29.75 -22.59
N SER A 7 18.13 -30.80 -22.87
CA SER A 7 16.66 -30.77 -22.90
C SER A 7 16.05 -30.51 -21.52
N VAL A 8 16.56 -31.14 -20.46
CA VAL A 8 16.11 -30.90 -19.08
C VAL A 8 16.48 -29.49 -18.62
N LYS A 9 17.66 -28.98 -19.01
CA LYS A 9 18.11 -27.63 -18.69
C LYS A 9 17.23 -26.56 -19.37
N GLN A 10 16.83 -26.79 -20.61
CA GLN A 10 15.90 -25.92 -21.33
C GLN A 10 14.49 -25.96 -20.71
N TYR A 11 14.01 -27.13 -20.29
CA TYR A 11 12.70 -27.28 -19.64
C TYR A 11 12.64 -26.56 -18.29
N ALA A 12 13.66 -26.71 -17.45
CA ALA A 12 13.78 -25.99 -16.18
C ALA A 12 13.81 -24.47 -16.38
N LYS A 13 14.40 -23.99 -17.49
CA LYS A 13 14.39 -22.57 -17.86
C LYS A 13 13.03 -22.11 -18.37
N GLN A 14 12.31 -22.95 -19.13
CA GLN A 14 10.98 -22.65 -19.65
C GLN A 14 9.92 -22.62 -18.54
N GLU A 15 9.96 -23.57 -17.62
CA GLU A 15 9.03 -23.65 -16.49
C GLU A 15 9.29 -22.58 -15.43
N THR A 16 10.49 -22.00 -15.36
CA THR A 16 10.79 -20.90 -14.43
C THR A 16 10.59 -19.51 -15.04
N LEU A 17 10.83 -19.33 -16.33
CA LEU A 17 10.67 -18.03 -17.00
C LEU A 17 9.20 -17.63 -17.22
N GLY A 18 8.31 -18.60 -17.40
CA GLY A 18 6.86 -18.37 -17.46
C GLY A 18 6.29 -17.72 -16.18
N PRO A 19 6.46 -18.35 -14.99
CA PRO A 19 5.99 -17.79 -13.73
C PRO A 19 6.76 -16.53 -13.30
N LEU A 20 8.06 -16.40 -13.63
CA LEU A 20 8.84 -15.22 -13.26
C LEU A 20 8.35 -13.94 -13.96
N LYS A 21 7.96 -14.02 -15.24
CA LYS A 21 7.34 -12.89 -15.95
C LYS A 21 5.96 -12.53 -15.36
N GLY A 22 5.20 -13.52 -14.91
CA GLY A 22 3.91 -13.31 -14.22
C GLY A 22 4.09 -12.64 -12.86
N ALA A 23 5.01 -13.15 -12.04
CA ALA A 23 5.33 -12.61 -10.72
C ALA A 23 5.88 -11.19 -10.81
N GLY A 24 6.77 -10.90 -11.77
CA GLY A 24 7.29 -9.55 -11.99
C GLY A 24 6.21 -8.54 -12.35
N ARG A 25 5.23 -8.92 -13.19
CA ARG A 25 4.08 -8.06 -13.52
C ARG A 25 3.19 -7.81 -12.30
N TRP A 26 2.90 -8.84 -11.51
CA TRP A 26 2.09 -8.72 -10.30
C TRP A 26 2.77 -7.83 -9.24
N LEU A 27 4.08 -8.00 -9.02
CA LEU A 27 4.87 -7.16 -8.13
C LEU A 27 4.94 -5.70 -8.61
N ALA A 28 5.06 -5.48 -9.92
CA ALA A 28 5.04 -4.13 -10.49
C ALA A 28 3.69 -3.44 -10.23
N PHE A 29 2.58 -4.13 -10.48
CA PHE A 29 1.25 -3.60 -10.16
C PHE A 29 1.05 -3.37 -8.66
N GLY A 30 1.53 -4.28 -7.81
CA GLY A 30 1.49 -4.12 -6.35
C GLY A 30 2.27 -2.90 -5.88
N THR A 31 3.47 -2.68 -6.44
CA THR A 31 4.30 -1.50 -6.12
C THR A 31 3.63 -0.21 -6.55
N VAL A 32 3.11 -0.14 -7.79
CA VAL A 32 2.42 1.06 -8.29
C VAL A 32 1.15 1.34 -7.47
N ALA A 33 0.38 0.30 -7.15
CA ALA A 33 -0.80 0.43 -6.29
C ALA A 33 -0.42 0.93 -4.89
N ALA A 34 0.65 0.39 -4.28
CA ALA A 34 1.13 0.83 -2.98
C ALA A 34 1.59 2.30 -2.99
N LEU A 35 2.29 2.73 -4.04
CA LEU A 35 2.70 4.13 -4.19
C LEU A 35 1.49 5.07 -4.33
N LEU A 36 0.51 4.70 -5.16
CA LEU A 36 -0.73 5.47 -5.31
C LEU A 36 -1.52 5.54 -4.00
N LEU A 37 -1.64 4.42 -3.27
CA LEU A 37 -2.30 4.37 -1.97
C LEU A 37 -1.59 5.24 -0.94
N GLY A 38 -0.26 5.16 -0.86
CA GLY A 38 0.54 6.00 0.02
C GLY A 38 0.37 7.49 -0.28
N MET A 39 0.40 7.86 -1.57
CA MET A 39 0.16 9.25 -1.99
C MET A 39 -1.24 9.73 -1.63
N ALA A 40 -2.26 8.91 -1.87
CA ALA A 40 -3.64 9.23 -1.51
C ALA A 40 -3.80 9.43 0.01
N MET A 41 -3.16 8.58 0.82
CA MET A 41 -3.18 8.67 2.27
C MET A 41 -2.51 9.95 2.77
N LEU A 42 -1.34 10.31 2.23
CA LEU A 42 -0.65 11.57 2.55
C LEU A 42 -1.54 12.78 2.22
N MET A 43 -2.14 12.80 1.03
CA MET A 43 -3.02 13.88 0.62
C MET A 43 -4.28 13.96 1.50
N ALA A 44 -4.85 12.82 1.91
CA ALA A 44 -6.01 12.79 2.80
C ALA A 44 -5.69 13.36 4.18
N VAL A 45 -4.54 12.99 4.78
CA VAL A 45 -4.11 13.51 6.09
C VAL A 45 -3.87 15.02 6.01
N LEU A 46 -3.21 15.50 4.95
CA LEU A 46 -3.01 16.94 4.73
C LEU A 46 -4.33 17.68 4.52
N GLY A 47 -5.28 17.07 3.80
CA GLY A 47 -6.63 17.61 3.61
C GLY A 47 -7.38 17.77 4.92
N VAL A 48 -7.37 16.73 5.78
CA VAL A 48 -8.03 16.78 7.10
C VAL A 48 -7.36 17.80 8.02
N LEU A 49 -6.02 17.87 8.04
CA LEU A 49 -5.31 18.89 8.81
C LEU A 49 -5.74 20.29 8.37
N ARG A 50 -5.80 20.52 7.06
CA ARG A 50 -6.20 21.82 6.49
C ARG A 50 -7.66 22.15 6.78
N LEU A 51 -8.57 21.19 6.63
CA LEU A 51 -9.99 21.37 6.99
C LEU A 51 -10.15 21.68 8.47
N SER A 52 -9.41 20.99 9.33
CA SER A 52 -9.44 21.25 10.77
C SER A 52 -8.94 22.67 11.08
N GLN A 53 -7.89 23.14 10.42
CA GLN A 53 -7.35 24.49 10.60
C GLN A 53 -8.33 25.56 10.10
N ASP A 54 -8.98 25.32 8.96
CA ASP A 54 -9.93 26.26 8.35
C ASP A 54 -11.23 26.37 9.18
N LEU A 55 -11.71 25.26 9.74
CA LEU A 55 -12.89 25.22 10.61
C LEU A 55 -12.58 25.61 12.06
N GLY A 56 -11.38 25.28 12.55
CA GLY A 56 -10.94 25.51 13.93
C GLY A 56 -10.65 26.98 14.22
N GLY A 57 -10.11 27.70 13.23
CA GLY A 57 -9.88 29.15 13.24
C GLY A 57 -9.45 29.72 14.60
N ALA A 58 -10.01 30.88 14.98
CA ALA A 58 -9.65 31.58 16.21
C ALA A 58 -9.89 30.80 17.51
N ALA A 59 -10.74 29.76 17.50
CA ALA A 59 -11.04 28.97 18.70
C ALA A 59 -9.94 27.95 19.03
N LEU A 60 -9.25 27.45 18.01
CA LEU A 60 -8.14 26.49 18.16
C LEU A 60 -6.78 27.08 17.77
N ASP A 61 -6.73 28.31 17.27
CA ASP A 61 -5.49 29.02 16.95
C ASP A 61 -4.81 29.59 18.21
N GLY A 62 -3.48 29.69 18.18
CA GLY A 62 -2.65 30.11 19.31
C GLY A 62 -2.20 28.94 20.19
N SER A 63 -2.50 29.00 21.51
CA SER A 63 -2.05 27.98 22.47
C SER A 63 -2.66 26.59 22.23
N TRP A 64 -3.79 26.51 21.53
CA TRP A 64 -4.49 25.26 21.22
C TRP A 64 -4.18 24.69 19.83
N SER A 65 -3.24 25.31 19.08
CA SER A 65 -2.92 24.93 17.70
C SER A 65 -2.45 23.47 17.56
N PHE A 66 -1.90 22.90 18.64
CA PHE A 66 -1.47 21.50 18.71
C PHE A 66 -2.62 20.49 18.46
N VAL A 67 -3.88 20.88 18.74
CA VAL A 67 -5.05 20.01 18.57
C VAL A 67 -5.26 19.60 17.12
N HIS A 68 -4.98 20.49 16.17
CA HIS A 68 -5.06 20.19 14.73
C HIS A 68 -4.15 19.01 14.34
N TYR A 69 -2.95 18.96 14.93
CA TYR A 69 -2.00 17.88 14.69
C TYR A 69 -2.42 16.58 15.39
N LEU A 70 -3.07 16.65 16.55
CA LEU A 70 -3.65 15.47 17.20
C LEU A 70 -4.79 14.87 16.36
N ILE A 71 -5.66 15.72 15.78
CA ILE A 71 -6.73 15.27 14.88
C ILE A 71 -6.15 14.60 13.64
N ALA A 72 -5.18 15.25 12.97
CA ALA A 72 -4.52 14.68 11.80
C ALA A 72 -3.78 13.37 12.12
N GLY A 73 -3.13 13.29 13.29
CA GLY A 73 -2.46 12.09 13.78
C GLY A 73 -3.44 10.95 14.04
N ALA A 74 -4.56 11.21 14.72
CA ALA A 74 -5.61 10.23 14.96
C ALA A 74 -6.22 9.73 13.65
N PHE A 75 -6.46 10.62 12.69
CA PHE A 75 -6.93 10.27 11.36
C PHE A 75 -5.92 9.40 10.60
N ASN A 76 -4.63 9.72 10.68
CA ASN A 76 -3.59 8.88 10.09
C ASN A 76 -3.58 7.46 10.70
N LEU A 77 -3.69 7.34 12.03
CA LEU A 77 -3.78 6.04 12.70
C LEU A 77 -5.01 5.24 12.26
N LEU A 78 -6.15 5.91 12.07
CA LEU A 78 -7.36 5.30 11.51
C LEU A 78 -7.11 4.76 10.10
N LEU A 79 -6.49 5.55 9.22
CA LEU A 79 -6.17 5.09 7.86
C LEU A 79 -5.18 3.91 7.88
N VAL A 80 -4.16 3.93 8.75
CA VAL A 80 -3.22 2.80 8.92
C VAL A 80 -3.98 1.55 9.35
N TYR A 81 -4.87 1.67 10.34
CA TYR A 81 -5.70 0.57 10.80
C TYR A 81 -6.57 -0.01 9.67
N ILE A 82 -7.22 0.85 8.88
CA ILE A 82 -8.00 0.43 7.71
C ILE A 82 -7.10 -0.26 6.67
N ALA A 83 -5.92 0.28 6.39
CA ALA A 83 -4.97 -0.34 5.45
C ALA A 83 -4.56 -1.75 5.92
N LEU A 84 -4.23 -1.91 7.22
CA LEU A 84 -3.85 -3.19 7.81
C LEU A 84 -4.98 -4.22 7.72
N THR A 85 -6.23 -3.82 8.00
CA THR A 85 -7.39 -4.72 7.90
C THR A 85 -7.69 -5.13 6.46
N ARG A 86 -7.38 -4.28 5.47
CA ARG A 86 -7.61 -4.58 4.05
C ARG A 86 -6.54 -5.46 3.42
N VAL A 87 -5.29 -5.39 3.88
CA VAL A 87 -4.18 -6.21 3.33
C VAL A 87 -4.37 -7.70 3.61
N GLY A 88 -4.91 -8.09 4.78
CA GLY A 88 -5.05 -9.50 5.17
C GLY A 88 -6.25 -10.25 4.55
N GLN A 89 -7.30 -9.56 4.13
CA GLN A 89 -8.57 -10.19 3.72
C GLN A 89 -8.49 -10.90 2.35
N THR A 90 -7.54 -10.54 1.49
CA THR A 90 -7.39 -11.15 0.15
C THR A 90 -6.65 -12.49 0.19
N SER A 91 -5.83 -12.75 1.21
CA SER A 91 -5.02 -13.98 1.29
C SER A 91 -5.78 -15.18 1.88
N LEU A 92 -6.82 -14.94 2.68
CA LEU A 92 -7.54 -16.01 3.42
C LEU A 92 -8.81 -16.50 2.71
N ALA A 93 -9.37 -15.73 1.77
CA ALA A 93 -10.57 -16.13 1.03
C ALA A 93 -10.32 -17.19 -0.07
N LYS A 94 -9.10 -17.75 -0.16
CA LYS A 94 -8.74 -18.77 -1.15
C LYS A 94 -8.66 -20.19 -0.59
N GLU A 95 -8.99 -20.40 0.69
CA GLU A 95 -8.92 -21.72 1.35
C GLU A 95 -10.23 -22.22 1.99
N ILE A 96 -11.39 -21.66 1.63
CA ILE A 96 -12.70 -22.23 2.03
C ILE A 96 -13.53 -22.53 0.80
#